data_AF-A0A9D1CPZ8-F1
#
_entry.id   AF-A0A9D1CPZ8-F1
#
_cell.length_a   1.000
_cell.length_b   1.000
_cell.length_c   1.000
_cell.angle_alpha   90.00
_cell.angle_beta   90.00
_cell.angle_gamma   90.00
#
_symmetry.space_group_name_H-M   'P 1'
#
loop_
_entity.id
_entity.type
_entity.pdbx_description
1 polymer ?
#
loop_
_entity_poly.entity_id
_entity_poly.type
_entity_poly.pdbx_seq_one_letter_code
_entity_poly.pdbx_strand_id
1 'polypeptide(L)'
;MKKVLSLLLVVCMMIPVFALAEEASAVVIGQTQYAAHGTKCFAVLTVAMEGDTIVAAHIDEYQFMSAETSVGVPNSDADFGTNFPEGMVLASKRVNNEAYSANMAGAGSTVALADNYAAIEAFVTGKTVADLEAEIEGKTAEDMVDAVSGCTLVDTLGYVQGLIEAAKAAQ
;
A
#
# COMPACT_ATOMS: atom_id res chain seq x y z
N MET A 1 9.42 1.96 65.08
CA MET A 1 10.23 1.82 63.84
C MET A 1 9.93 0.53 63.09
N LYS A 2 10.07 -0.66 63.68
CA LYS A 2 9.78 -1.95 63.00
C LYS A 2 8.34 -2.09 62.45
N LYS A 3 7.32 -1.65 63.20
CA LYS A 3 5.91 -1.74 62.75
C LYS A 3 5.53 -0.76 61.62
N VAL A 4 6.23 0.37 61.51
CA VAL A 4 6.02 1.36 60.44
C VAL A 4 6.73 0.93 59.16
N LEU A 5 7.88 0.27 59.30
CA LEU A 5 8.63 -0.31 58.18
C LEU A 5 7.92 -1.53 57.56
N SER A 6 7.26 -2.36 58.39
CA SER A 6 6.45 -3.48 57.90
C SER A 6 5.19 -3.03 57.16
N LEU A 7 4.61 -1.87 57.50
CA LEU A 7 3.42 -1.36 56.81
C LEU A 7 3.77 -0.79 55.42
N LEU A 8 4.93 -0.12 55.30
CA LEU A 8 5.40 0.42 54.02
C LEU A 8 5.76 -0.68 53.02
N LEU A 9 6.32 -1.79 53.49
CA LEU A 9 6.67 -2.94 52.64
C LEU A 9 5.44 -3.68 52.10
N VAL A 10 4.36 -3.75 52.87
CA VAL A 10 3.09 -4.38 52.46
C VAL A 10 2.34 -3.50 51.46
N VAL A 11 2.42 -2.17 51.57
CA VAL A 11 1.83 -1.24 50.60
C VAL A 11 2.59 -1.28 49.26
N CYS A 12 3.91 -1.45 49.25
CA CYS A 12 4.69 -1.66 48.03
C CYS A 12 4.38 -3.00 47.32
N MET A 13 3.93 -4.04 48.05
CA MET A 13 3.57 -5.33 47.46
C MET A 13 2.10 -5.42 46.98
N MET A 14 1.28 -4.39 47.23
CA MET A 14 -0.11 -4.31 46.77
C MET A 14 -0.32 -3.32 45.63
N ILE A 15 0.76 -2.83 45.00
CA ILE A 15 0.63 -2.28 43.66
C ILE A 15 0.37 -3.49 42.77
N PRO A 16 -0.84 -3.67 42.21
CA PRO A 16 -1.02 -4.69 41.22
C PRO A 16 -0.03 -4.33 40.13
N VAL A 17 0.92 -5.22 39.89
CA VAL A 17 1.59 -5.34 38.60
C VAL A 17 0.47 -5.72 37.63
N PHE A 18 -0.38 -4.74 37.30
CA PHE A 18 -0.97 -4.67 35.99
C PHE A 18 0.26 -4.57 35.10
N ALA A 19 0.74 -5.75 34.69
CA ALA A 19 1.46 -5.87 33.46
C ALA A 19 0.66 -5.00 32.49
N LEU A 20 1.28 -3.90 32.06
CA LEU A 20 0.94 -3.29 30.79
C LEU A 20 1.26 -4.38 29.78
N ALA A 21 0.34 -5.35 29.65
CA ALA A 21 0.17 -6.05 28.41
C ALA A 21 -0.17 -4.90 27.46
N GLU A 22 0.82 -4.50 26.69
CA GLU A 22 0.58 -3.81 25.43
C GLU A 22 -0.43 -4.70 24.71
N GLU A 23 -1.71 -4.32 24.78
CA GLU A 23 -2.75 -4.92 23.94
C GLU A 23 -2.20 -4.80 22.54
N ALA A 24 -1.79 -5.93 21.95
CA ALA A 24 -1.32 -5.93 20.57
C ALA A 24 -2.38 -5.23 19.74
N SER A 25 -2.03 -4.06 19.20
CA SER A 25 -2.94 -3.27 18.42
C SER A 25 -3.45 -4.13 17.28
N ALA A 26 -4.77 -4.23 17.15
CA ALA A 26 -5.38 -5.02 16.09
C ALA A 26 -4.91 -4.46 14.74
N VAL A 27 -4.40 -5.35 13.88
CA VAL A 27 -4.08 -4.99 12.50
C VAL A 27 -5.38 -5.01 11.68
N VAL A 28 -5.72 -3.88 11.08
CA VAL A 28 -6.93 -3.71 10.25
C VAL A 28 -6.50 -3.52 8.79
N ILE A 29 -7.14 -4.25 7.88
CA ILE A 29 -6.87 -4.13 6.44
C ILE A 29 -7.83 -3.12 5.82
N GLY A 30 -7.26 -2.13 5.15
CA GLY A 30 -7.97 -1.18 4.31
C GLY A 30 -7.67 -1.45 2.84
N GLN A 31 -8.67 -1.32 1.98
CA GLN A 31 -8.49 -1.51 0.54
C GLN A 31 -9.39 -0.54 -0.23
N THR A 32 -8.87 0.02 -1.32
CA THR A 32 -9.64 0.84 -2.24
C THR A 32 -9.32 0.52 -3.70
N GLN A 33 -10.28 0.80 -4.58
CA GLN A 33 -10.04 0.90 -6.01
C GLN A 33 -9.85 2.37 -6.38
N TYR A 34 -8.79 2.69 -7.12
CA TYR A 34 -8.43 4.08 -7.40
C TYR A 34 -7.93 4.26 -8.83
N ALA A 35 -8.19 5.44 -9.40
CA ALA A 35 -7.65 5.85 -10.69
C ALA A 35 -6.28 6.50 -10.50
N ALA A 36 -5.29 5.72 -10.04
CA ALA A 36 -3.95 6.22 -9.75
C ALA A 36 -3.17 6.63 -11.01
N HIS A 37 -3.42 5.93 -12.13
CA HIS A 37 -2.70 6.12 -13.38
C HIS A 37 -3.66 6.13 -14.58
N GLY A 38 -3.73 7.26 -15.29
CA GLY A 38 -4.50 7.38 -16.54
C GLY A 38 -5.95 6.89 -16.45
N THR A 39 -6.48 6.40 -17.57
CA THR A 39 -7.90 5.96 -17.70
C THR A 39 -8.07 4.57 -18.30
N LYS A 40 -6.96 3.87 -18.57
CA LYS A 40 -6.94 2.53 -19.20
C LYS A 40 -6.82 1.40 -18.18
N CYS A 41 -6.69 1.75 -16.92
CA CYS A 41 -6.44 0.83 -15.81
C CYS A 41 -7.08 1.34 -14.53
N PHE A 42 -7.10 0.49 -13.51
CA PHE A 42 -7.48 0.85 -12.16
C PHE A 42 -6.54 0.16 -11.18
N ALA A 43 -6.16 0.87 -10.12
CA ALA A 43 -5.34 0.33 -9.06
C ALA A 43 -6.22 -0.28 -7.96
N VAL A 44 -5.76 -1.39 -7.39
CA VAL A 44 -6.23 -1.94 -6.12
C VAL A 44 -5.13 -1.68 -5.10
N LEU A 45 -5.39 -0.77 -4.17
CA LEU A 45 -4.43 -0.37 -3.16
C LEU A 45 -4.89 -0.90 -1.82
N THR A 46 -3.99 -1.61 -1.13
CA THR A 46 -4.28 -2.25 0.15
C THR A 46 -3.26 -1.77 1.17
N VAL A 47 -3.70 -1.52 2.39
CA VAL A 47 -2.84 -1.23 3.52
C VAL A 47 -3.22 -2.08 4.72
N ALA A 48 -2.24 -2.38 5.56
CA ALA A 48 -2.43 -2.89 6.89
C ALA A 48 -2.16 -1.76 7.88
N MET A 49 -3.16 -1.41 8.69
CA MET A 49 -3.11 -0.39 9.71
C MET A 49 -2.91 -1.02 11.07
N GLU A 50 -1.97 -0.49 11.85
CA GLU A 50 -1.84 -0.76 13.29
C GLU A 50 -2.06 0.56 14.03
N GLY A 51 -3.24 0.72 14.64
CA GLY A 51 -3.69 2.03 15.10
C GLY A 51 -3.75 3.04 13.94
N ASP A 52 -3.05 4.16 14.08
CA ASP A 52 -3.01 5.22 13.06
C ASP A 52 -1.87 5.04 12.03
N THR A 53 -1.05 3.99 12.16
CA THR A 53 0.16 3.80 11.35
C THR A 53 -0.05 2.73 10.28
N ILE A 54 0.38 3.01 9.05
CA ILE A 54 0.50 2.00 8.00
C ILE A 54 1.69 1.10 8.32
N VAL A 55 1.47 -0.18 8.62
CA VAL A 55 2.55 -1.17 8.86
C VAL A 55 2.91 -1.97 7.63
N ALA A 56 2.04 -2.01 6.62
CA ALA A 56 2.34 -2.54 5.30
C ALA A 56 1.43 -1.92 4.24
N ALA A 57 1.93 -1.83 3.02
CA ALA A 57 1.18 -1.37 1.86
C ALA A 57 1.39 -2.32 0.68
N HIS A 58 0.41 -2.37 -0.21
CA HIS A 58 0.45 -3.16 -1.41
C HIS A 58 -0.26 -2.44 -2.56
N ILE A 59 0.41 -2.33 -3.70
CA ILE A 59 -0.12 -1.78 -4.93
C ILE A 59 -0.19 -2.91 -5.97
N ASP A 60 -1.37 -3.09 -6.54
CA ASP A 60 -1.55 -3.77 -7.81
C ASP A 60 -2.42 -2.92 -8.74
N GLU A 61 -2.24 -3.08 -10.04
CA GLU A 61 -2.99 -2.34 -11.03
C GLU A 61 -3.42 -3.25 -12.16
N TYR A 62 -4.66 -3.08 -12.61
CA TYR A 62 -5.28 -3.95 -13.58
C TYR A 62 -5.56 -3.21 -14.87
N GLN A 63 -5.16 -3.80 -15.98
CA GLN A 63 -5.31 -3.24 -17.32
C GLN A 63 -5.65 -4.35 -18.33
N PHE A 64 -6.38 -4.01 -19.39
CA PHE A 64 -6.44 -4.89 -20.56
C PHE A 64 -5.08 -4.92 -21.27
N MET A 65 -4.47 -6.10 -21.32
CA MET A 65 -3.16 -6.36 -21.93
C MET A 65 -3.27 -7.46 -22.98
N SER A 66 -2.28 -7.55 -23.88
CA SER A 66 -2.28 -8.58 -24.94
C SER A 66 -2.31 -9.97 -24.33
N ALA A 67 -3.26 -10.80 -24.78
CA ALA A 67 -3.37 -12.20 -24.38
C ALA A 67 -2.16 -13.04 -24.81
N GLU A 68 -1.38 -12.58 -25.80
CA GLU A 68 -0.18 -13.27 -26.27
C GLU A 68 0.99 -13.19 -25.28
N THR A 69 1.03 -12.12 -24.47
CA THR A 69 2.18 -11.80 -23.60
C THR A 69 1.81 -11.68 -22.14
N SER A 70 0.54 -11.83 -21.78
CA SER A 70 0.03 -11.58 -20.44
C SER A 70 -0.85 -12.71 -19.92
N VAL A 71 -0.68 -13.02 -18.64
CA VAL A 71 -1.57 -13.88 -17.86
C VAL A 71 -2.76 -13.06 -17.40
N GLY A 72 -3.96 -13.47 -17.81
CA GLY A 72 -5.21 -12.87 -17.36
C GLY A 72 -5.53 -13.20 -15.91
N VAL A 73 -6.44 -12.42 -15.32
CA VAL A 73 -7.03 -12.72 -14.00
C VAL A 73 -7.76 -14.07 -13.99
N PRO A 74 -8.04 -14.68 -12.82
CA PRO A 74 -8.79 -15.93 -12.76
C PRO A 74 -10.10 -15.88 -13.55
N ASN A 75 -10.44 -16.99 -14.22
CA ASN A 75 -11.60 -17.14 -15.10
C ASN A 75 -11.56 -16.31 -16.41
N SER A 76 -10.41 -15.75 -16.79
CA SER A 76 -10.24 -15.06 -18.10
C SER A 76 -10.46 -15.98 -19.30
N ASP A 77 -10.33 -17.29 -19.13
CA ASP A 77 -10.61 -18.33 -20.13
C ASP A 77 -12.02 -18.94 -20.01
N ALA A 78 -12.86 -18.38 -19.12
CA ALA A 78 -14.23 -18.82 -18.87
C ALA A 78 -15.23 -17.67 -19.08
N ASP A 79 -16.45 -17.80 -18.54
CA ASP A 79 -17.56 -16.83 -18.72
C ASP A 79 -17.20 -15.39 -18.34
N PHE A 80 -16.24 -15.18 -17.44
CA PHE A 80 -15.79 -13.83 -17.06
C PHE A 80 -15.07 -13.13 -18.22
N GLY A 81 -14.29 -13.87 -19.00
CA GLY A 81 -13.50 -13.34 -20.11
C GLY A 81 -14.24 -13.16 -21.43
N THR A 82 -15.48 -13.66 -21.57
CA THR A 82 -16.19 -13.66 -22.86
C THR A 82 -16.47 -12.28 -23.43
N ASN A 83 -16.46 -11.25 -22.58
CA ASN A 83 -16.70 -9.86 -22.96
C ASN A 83 -15.42 -9.01 -22.98
N PHE A 84 -14.25 -9.63 -22.82
CA PHE A 84 -12.99 -8.91 -22.96
C PHE A 84 -12.79 -8.48 -24.42
N PRO A 85 -12.10 -7.35 -24.66
CA PRO A 85 -11.75 -6.96 -26.03
C PRO A 85 -11.00 -8.09 -26.74
N GLU A 86 -11.24 -8.26 -28.03
CA GLU A 86 -10.60 -9.30 -28.84
C GLU A 86 -9.07 -9.21 -28.73
N GLY A 87 -8.43 -10.35 -28.46
CA GLY A 87 -6.97 -10.44 -28.28
C GLY A 87 -6.44 -9.89 -26.94
N MET A 88 -7.31 -9.48 -26.01
CA MET A 88 -6.92 -8.91 -24.72
C MET A 88 -7.38 -9.77 -23.54
N VAL A 89 -6.64 -9.67 -22.45
CA VAL A 89 -7.03 -10.17 -21.12
C VAL A 89 -6.99 -9.03 -20.11
N LEU A 90 -7.92 -9.01 -19.15
CA LEU A 90 -7.75 -8.18 -17.96
C LEU A 90 -6.62 -8.80 -17.14
N ALA A 91 -5.56 -8.05 -16.88
CA ALA A 91 -4.34 -8.56 -16.28
C ALA A 91 -3.87 -7.67 -15.13
N SER A 92 -3.40 -8.30 -14.05
CA SER A 92 -2.60 -7.63 -13.02
C SER A 92 -1.24 -7.27 -13.61
N LYS A 93 -0.85 -5.99 -13.51
CA LYS A 93 0.47 -5.54 -13.94
C LYS A 93 1.57 -6.10 -13.05
N ARG A 94 1.28 -6.37 -11.76
CA ARG A 94 2.26 -6.96 -10.83
C ARG A 94 2.51 -8.44 -11.15
N VAL A 95 1.47 -9.22 -11.47
CA VAL A 95 1.61 -10.60 -11.97
C VAL A 95 2.36 -10.62 -13.30
N ASN A 96 2.11 -9.64 -14.16
CA ASN A 96 2.74 -9.51 -15.48
C ASN A 96 3.93 -8.53 -15.47
N ASN A 97 4.64 -8.44 -14.35
CA ASN A 97 5.66 -7.40 -14.14
C ASN A 97 6.76 -7.40 -15.22
N GLU A 98 7.24 -8.58 -15.63
CA GLU A 98 8.29 -8.68 -16.66
C GLU A 98 7.82 -8.10 -18.00
N ALA A 99 6.68 -8.58 -18.50
CA ALA A 99 6.10 -8.11 -19.76
C ALA A 99 5.74 -6.62 -19.71
N TYR A 100 5.17 -6.15 -18.59
CA TYR A 100 4.82 -4.74 -18.44
C TYR A 100 6.06 -3.84 -18.32
N SER A 101 7.08 -4.27 -17.55
CA SER A 101 8.33 -3.52 -17.41
C SER A 101 9.10 -3.43 -18.72
N ALA A 102 9.06 -4.46 -19.57
CA ALA A 102 9.63 -4.40 -20.91
C ALA A 102 8.97 -3.29 -21.76
N ASN A 103 7.63 -3.16 -21.68
CA ASN A 103 6.92 -2.08 -22.35
C ASN A 103 7.29 -0.69 -21.78
N MET A 104 7.42 -0.58 -20.46
CA MET A 104 7.86 0.67 -19.80
C MET A 104 9.28 1.06 -20.19
N ALA A 105 10.20 0.09 -20.31
CA ALA A 105 11.56 0.34 -20.76
C ALA A 105 11.59 0.88 -22.20
N GLY A 106 10.71 0.38 -23.07
CA GLY A 106 10.49 0.94 -24.41
C GLY A 106 10.02 2.39 -24.40
N ALA A 107 9.38 2.84 -23.31
CA ALA A 107 8.97 4.21 -23.07
C ALA A 107 10.01 5.03 -22.25
N GLY A 108 11.18 4.47 -21.96
CA GLY A 108 12.29 5.14 -21.30
C GLY A 108 12.40 4.93 -19.79
N SER A 109 11.57 4.08 -19.18
CA SER A 109 11.75 3.73 -17.76
C SER A 109 13.00 2.90 -17.53
N THR A 110 13.72 3.19 -16.46
CA THR A 110 14.94 2.47 -16.05
C THR A 110 14.73 1.55 -14.85
N VAL A 111 13.51 1.52 -14.30
CA VAL A 111 13.14 0.78 -13.08
C VAL A 111 11.94 -0.10 -13.39
N ALA A 112 11.99 -1.38 -12.99
CA ALA A 112 10.87 -2.30 -13.20
C ALA A 112 9.62 -1.85 -12.43
N LEU A 113 8.43 -2.18 -12.91
CA LEU A 113 7.18 -1.73 -12.28
C LEU A 113 7.10 -2.14 -10.81
N ALA A 114 7.40 -3.41 -10.50
CA ALA A 114 7.37 -3.93 -9.14
C ALA A 114 8.33 -3.20 -8.20
N ASP A 115 9.49 -2.76 -8.69
CA ASP A 115 10.47 -1.99 -7.89
C ASP A 115 9.96 -0.57 -7.63
N ASN A 116 9.29 0.05 -8.62
CA ASN A 116 8.63 1.33 -8.41
C ASN A 116 7.50 1.21 -7.36
N TYR A 117 6.66 0.18 -7.45
CA TYR A 117 5.62 -0.07 -6.45
C TYR A 117 6.22 -0.32 -5.06
N ALA A 118 7.28 -1.11 -4.95
CA ALA A 118 7.96 -1.33 -3.68
C ALA A 118 8.50 -0.03 -3.07
N ALA A 119 9.04 0.89 -3.89
CA ALA A 119 9.49 2.20 -3.42
C ALA A 119 8.34 3.04 -2.85
N ILE A 120 7.17 3.04 -3.50
CA ILE A 120 5.98 3.76 -3.03
C ILE A 120 5.39 3.10 -1.77
N GLU A 121 5.29 1.77 -1.74
CA GLU A 121 4.85 0.99 -0.59
C GLU A 121 5.75 1.27 0.64
N ALA A 122 7.07 1.31 0.44
CA ALA A 122 8.03 1.65 1.48
C ALA A 122 7.93 3.12 1.91
N PHE A 123 7.63 4.04 0.98
CA PHE A 123 7.44 5.45 1.29
C PHE A 123 6.28 5.68 2.25
N VAL A 124 5.14 4.99 2.08
CA VAL A 124 3.98 5.18 2.99
C VAL A 124 4.09 4.40 4.30
N THR A 125 4.87 3.32 4.32
CA THR A 125 5.01 2.45 5.50
C THR A 125 5.68 3.21 6.66
N GLY A 126 5.13 3.05 7.86
CA GLY A 126 5.56 3.73 9.08
C GLY A 126 5.00 5.14 9.26
N LYS A 127 4.19 5.65 8.32
CA LYS A 127 3.55 6.97 8.42
C LYS A 127 2.09 6.84 8.83
N THR A 128 1.56 7.91 9.40
CA THR A 128 0.12 8.05 9.62
C THR A 128 -0.57 8.69 8.40
N VAL A 129 -1.90 8.58 8.34
CA VAL A 129 -2.71 9.28 7.34
C VAL A 129 -2.45 10.79 7.37
N ALA A 130 -2.41 11.40 8.56
CA ALA A 130 -2.19 12.83 8.73
C ALA A 130 -0.80 13.26 8.26
N ASP A 131 0.25 12.48 8.56
CA ASP A 131 1.61 12.77 8.09
C ASP A 131 1.68 12.74 6.56
N LEU A 132 1.05 11.74 5.94
CA LEU A 132 1.02 11.59 4.49
C LEU A 132 0.24 12.71 3.81
N GLU A 133 -0.93 13.07 4.31
CA GLU A 133 -1.72 14.18 3.78
C GLU A 133 -0.96 15.50 3.83
N ALA A 134 -0.29 15.80 4.95
CA ALA A 134 0.55 16.98 5.09
C ALA A 134 1.79 16.91 4.18
N GLU A 135 2.38 15.73 4.00
CA GLU A 135 3.57 15.56 3.17
C GLU A 135 3.28 15.72 1.67
N ILE A 136 2.08 15.38 1.21
CA ILE A 136 1.69 15.53 -0.20
C ILE A 136 0.95 16.85 -0.50
N GLU A 137 0.62 17.64 0.52
CA GLU A 137 -0.11 18.90 0.35
C GLU A 137 0.66 19.85 -0.58
N GLY A 138 -0.01 20.27 -1.66
CA GLY A 138 0.57 21.19 -2.64
C GLY A 138 1.65 20.60 -3.55
N LYS A 139 2.03 19.32 -3.39
CA LYS A 139 2.98 18.66 -4.29
C LYS A 139 2.35 18.35 -5.65
N THR A 140 3.16 18.49 -6.68
CA THR A 140 2.86 18.06 -8.05
C THR A 140 3.27 16.60 -8.27
N ALA A 141 2.92 16.06 -9.45
CA ALA A 141 3.40 14.75 -9.88
C ALA A 141 4.94 14.68 -9.92
N GLU A 142 5.59 15.72 -10.41
CA GLU A 142 7.05 15.82 -10.51
C GLU A 142 7.70 15.83 -9.11
N ASP A 143 7.16 16.64 -8.19
CA ASP A 143 7.66 16.70 -6.80
C ASP A 143 7.61 15.33 -6.10
N MET A 144 6.62 14.50 -6.43
CA MET A 144 6.47 13.18 -5.83
C MET A 144 7.43 12.14 -6.40
N VAL A 145 7.82 12.25 -7.67
CA VAL A 145 8.90 11.41 -8.24
C VAL A 145 10.20 11.66 -7.49
N ASP A 146 10.51 12.93 -7.22
CA ASP A 146 11.73 13.31 -6.50
C ASP A 146 11.68 12.92 -5.00
N ALA A 147 10.50 12.95 -4.39
CA ALA A 147 10.32 12.59 -2.99
C ALA A 147 10.46 11.08 -2.73
N VAL A 148 10.00 10.23 -3.65
CA VAL A 148 10.01 8.77 -3.49
C VAL A 148 11.28 8.17 -4.09
N SER A 149 12.30 8.04 -3.24
CA SER A 149 13.60 7.48 -3.63
C SER A 149 13.47 6.11 -4.28
N GLY A 150 14.03 5.97 -5.49
CA GLY A 150 13.99 4.73 -6.27
C GLY A 150 12.75 4.54 -7.14
N CYS A 151 11.79 5.48 -7.10
CA CYS A 151 10.65 5.49 -8.01
C CYS A 151 10.93 6.38 -9.24
N THR A 152 10.38 5.99 -10.38
CA THR A 152 10.41 6.72 -11.66
C THR A 152 9.03 6.92 -12.25
N LEU A 153 7.96 6.51 -11.55
CA LEU A 153 6.59 6.65 -12.02
C LEU A 153 6.09 8.07 -11.81
N VAL A 154 5.76 8.76 -12.90
CA VAL A 154 5.15 10.10 -12.85
C VAL A 154 3.84 10.14 -12.06
N ASP A 155 3.12 9.01 -11.99
CA ASP A 155 1.85 8.87 -11.27
C ASP A 155 2.02 8.58 -9.76
N THR A 156 3.24 8.70 -9.21
CA THR A 156 3.53 8.43 -7.79
C THR A 156 2.56 9.14 -6.83
N LEU A 157 2.21 10.40 -7.10
CA LEU A 157 1.22 11.13 -6.30
C LEU A 157 -0.13 10.42 -6.25
N GLY A 158 -0.62 9.90 -7.39
CA GLY A 158 -1.89 9.19 -7.48
C GLY A 158 -1.89 7.89 -6.69
N TYR A 159 -0.78 7.14 -6.70
CA TYR A 159 -0.64 5.92 -5.89
C TYR A 159 -0.61 6.23 -4.39
N VAL A 160 0.11 7.27 -3.97
CA VAL A 160 0.15 7.68 -2.55
C VAL A 160 -1.25 8.14 -2.09
N GLN A 161 -1.96 8.92 -2.90
CA GLN A 161 -3.36 9.29 -2.60
C GLN A 161 -4.26 8.07 -2.47
N GLY A 162 -4.14 7.10 -3.38
CA GLY A 162 -4.91 5.85 -3.29
C GLY A 162 -4.60 5.05 -2.02
N LEU A 163 -3.35 5.02 -1.56
CA LEU A 163 -2.96 4.35 -0.31
C LEU A 163 -3.48 5.08 0.92
N ILE A 164 -3.55 6.42 0.90
CA ILE A 164 -4.21 7.23 1.93
C ILE A 164 -5.70 6.88 2.01
N GLU A 165 -6.38 6.77 0.87
CA GLU A 165 -7.81 6.39 0.83
C GLU A 165 -8.04 4.95 1.30
N ALA A 166 -7.12 4.02 0.98
CA ALA A 166 -7.14 2.67 1.55
C ALA A 166 -7.00 2.70 3.08
N ALA A 167 -6.10 3.52 3.62
CA ALA A 167 -5.89 3.67 5.06
C ALA A 167 -7.12 4.24 5.77
N LYS A 168 -7.77 5.26 5.19
CA LYS A 168 -9.02 5.81 5.71
C LYS A 168 -10.16 4.77 5.75
N ALA A 169 -10.18 3.82 4.82
CA ALA A 169 -11.17 2.75 4.80
C ALA A 169 -10.99 1.71 5.92
N ALA A 170 -9.84 1.72 6.62
CA ALA A 170 -9.54 0.83 7.75
C ALA A 170 -9.77 1.48 9.13
N GLN A 171 -10.18 2.75 9.18
CA GLN A 171 -10.35 3.55 10.40
C GLN A 171 -11.83 3.64 10.83
#